data_AF-A0A0F4VDI3-F1
#
_entry.id   AF-A0A0F4VDI3-F1
#
_cell.length_a   1.000
_cell.length_b   1.000
_cell.length_c   1.000
_cell.angle_alpha   90.00
_cell.angle_beta   90.00
_cell.angle_gamma   90.00
#
_symmetry.space_group_name_H-M   'P 1'
#
loop_
_entity.id
_entity.type
_entity.pdbx_description
1 polymer ?
#
loop_
_entity_poly.entity_id
_entity_poly.type
_entity_poly.pdbx_seq_one_letter_code
_entity_poly.pdbx_strand_id
1 'polypeptide(L)'
;MSQPSSTANLLLNGEFTQEGQHWTANPSEKVRYEDGCCVLQAPGLITQDVTIASEGEFRFSVKMKSERGSACTAQVLLYPSWEVRRLDISGGTPWSAHFVDFTAPAGTHKVSIKLEANDGPFDTFGSYFDDVRLEQR
;
A
#
# COMPACT_ATOMS: atom_id res chain seq x y z
N MET A 1 20.66 21.48 -16.55
CA MET A 1 19.64 20.45 -16.85
C MET A 1 19.65 19.48 -15.69
N SER A 2 18.55 19.38 -14.96
CA SER A 2 18.44 18.64 -13.71
C SER A 2 18.56 17.14 -13.97
N GLN A 3 19.41 16.44 -13.22
CA GLN A 3 19.50 14.98 -13.24
C GLN A 3 18.14 14.38 -12.86
N PRO A 4 17.65 13.33 -13.53
CA PRO A 4 16.52 12.59 -13.03
C PRO A 4 16.96 11.87 -11.75
N SER A 5 16.41 12.28 -10.61
CA SER A 5 16.45 11.45 -9.39
C SER A 5 15.61 10.21 -9.68
N SER A 6 16.22 9.12 -10.15
CA SER A 6 15.53 7.84 -10.21
C SER A 6 15.44 7.30 -8.78
N THR A 7 14.49 7.82 -8.01
CA THR A 7 14.15 7.19 -6.75
C THR A 7 13.48 5.86 -7.08
N ALA A 8 14.22 4.76 -7.01
CA ALA A 8 13.67 3.43 -7.25
C ALA A 8 12.59 3.14 -6.18
N ASN A 9 11.50 2.50 -6.59
CA ASN A 9 10.50 2.00 -5.66
C ASN A 9 11.17 0.98 -4.72
N LEU A 10 11.09 1.23 -3.41
CA LEU A 10 11.63 0.36 -2.37
C LEU A 10 10.76 -0.89 -2.15
N LEU A 11 9.51 -0.86 -2.61
CA LEU A 11 8.63 -2.02 -2.59
C LEU A 11 8.90 -2.95 -3.77
N LEU A 12 8.85 -4.24 -3.52
CA LEU A 12 8.87 -5.27 -4.54
C LEU A 12 7.46 -5.51 -5.06
N ASN A 13 7.31 -5.62 -6.38
CA ASN A 13 6.06 -5.98 -7.04
C ASN A 13 4.84 -5.12 -6.59
N GLY A 14 5.03 -3.80 -6.48
CA GLY A 14 3.95 -2.86 -6.13
C GLY A 14 2.94 -2.60 -7.26
N GLU A 15 3.27 -2.99 -8.50
CA GLU A 15 2.40 -2.94 -9.68
C GLU A 15 1.67 -4.28 -9.92
N PHE A 16 1.81 -5.25 -8.99
CA PHE A 16 1.18 -6.59 -9.02
C PHE A 16 1.29 -7.39 -10.34
N THR A 17 2.25 -7.08 -11.20
CA THR A 17 2.53 -7.82 -12.45
C THR A 17 2.92 -9.28 -12.23
N GLN A 18 3.39 -9.62 -11.02
CA GLN A 18 3.70 -10.97 -10.58
C GLN A 18 2.71 -11.42 -9.48
N GLU A 19 1.44 -11.03 -9.61
CA GLU A 19 0.39 -11.28 -8.63
C GLU A 19 0.83 -10.83 -7.23
N GLY A 20 0.71 -11.69 -6.22
CA GLY A 20 1.07 -11.42 -4.83
C GLY A 20 2.51 -11.67 -4.45
N GLN A 21 3.41 -11.91 -5.41
CA GLN A 21 4.80 -12.19 -5.09
C GLN A 21 5.40 -11.06 -4.23
N HIS A 22 6.10 -11.43 -3.14
CA HIS A 22 6.66 -10.55 -2.10
C HIS A 22 5.66 -9.93 -1.11
N TRP A 23 4.36 -10.15 -1.29
CA TRP A 23 3.33 -9.71 -0.36
C TRP A 23 2.84 -10.87 0.52
N THR A 24 2.58 -10.59 1.79
CA THR A 24 2.00 -11.57 2.72
C THR A 24 0.51 -11.30 2.85
N ALA A 25 -0.32 -12.24 2.39
CA ALA A 25 -1.77 -12.15 2.45
C ALA A 25 -2.33 -12.68 3.77
N ASN A 26 -3.37 -12.03 4.29
CA ASN A 26 -4.08 -12.46 5.49
C ASN A 26 -5.56 -12.03 5.50
N PRO A 27 -6.53 -12.95 5.64
CA PRO A 27 -6.38 -14.36 5.29
C PRO A 27 -6.29 -14.50 3.76
N SER A 28 -5.55 -15.51 3.27
CA SER A 28 -5.20 -15.63 1.84
C SER A 28 -6.41 -15.76 0.91
N GLU A 29 -7.50 -16.37 1.37
CA GLU A 29 -8.72 -16.57 0.59
C GLU A 29 -9.51 -15.27 0.31
N LYS A 30 -9.16 -14.17 0.98
CA LYS A 30 -9.76 -12.84 0.81
C LYS A 30 -8.91 -11.90 -0.07
N VAL A 31 -7.90 -12.46 -0.74
CA VAL A 31 -6.97 -11.74 -1.61
C VAL A 31 -6.98 -12.38 -2.98
N ARG A 32 -7.11 -11.56 -4.01
CA ARG A 32 -7.01 -11.95 -5.42
C ARG A 32 -6.13 -10.95 -6.18
N TYR A 33 -5.66 -11.39 -7.33
CA TYR A 33 -4.95 -10.56 -8.28
C TYR A 33 -5.66 -10.68 -9.62
N GLU A 34 -6.21 -9.56 -10.11
CA GLU A 34 -7.07 -9.51 -11.29
C GLU A 34 -6.61 -8.33 -12.15
N ASP A 35 -6.45 -8.54 -13.45
CA ASP A 35 -6.03 -7.51 -14.41
C ASP A 35 -4.78 -6.70 -14.00
N GLY A 36 -3.85 -7.33 -13.27
CA GLY A 36 -2.62 -6.68 -12.81
C GLY A 36 -2.78 -5.80 -11.57
N CYS A 37 -3.89 -5.91 -10.82
CA CYS A 37 -4.07 -5.21 -9.54
C CYS A 37 -4.38 -6.18 -8.40
N CYS A 38 -4.16 -5.74 -7.16
CA CYS A 38 -4.57 -6.46 -5.96
C CYS A 38 -6.03 -6.13 -5.64
N VAL A 39 -6.84 -7.17 -5.39
CA VAL A 39 -8.25 -7.04 -5.03
C VAL A 39 -8.49 -7.74 -3.70
N LEU A 40 -9.10 -7.01 -2.77
CA LEU A 40 -9.38 -7.45 -1.41
C LEU A 40 -10.88 -7.47 -1.13
N GLN A 41 -11.26 -8.45 -0.32
CA GLN A 41 -12.59 -8.60 0.29
C GLN A 41 -12.44 -8.44 1.80
N ALA A 42 -13.32 -7.72 2.48
CA ALA A 42 -13.20 -7.53 3.92
C ALA A 42 -13.28 -8.86 4.71
N PRO A 43 -12.48 -9.07 5.79
CA PRO A 43 -11.41 -8.21 6.33
C PRO A 43 -10.01 -8.57 5.80
N GLY A 44 -9.86 -8.81 4.49
CA GLY A 44 -8.62 -9.18 3.84
C GLY A 44 -7.60 -8.04 3.80
N LEU A 45 -6.33 -8.40 3.96
CA LEU A 45 -5.19 -7.50 3.88
C LEU A 45 -3.98 -8.17 3.25
N ILE A 46 -3.06 -7.35 2.74
CA ILE A 46 -1.70 -7.77 2.39
C ILE A 46 -0.66 -6.85 3.03
N THR A 47 0.50 -7.41 3.37
CA THR A 47 1.62 -6.64 3.93
C THR A 47 2.93 -6.89 3.21
N GLN A 48 3.82 -5.88 3.25
CA GLN A 48 5.21 -6.01 2.85
C GLN A 48 6.09 -5.19 3.79
N ASP A 49 7.11 -5.84 4.36
CA ASP A 49 8.11 -5.20 5.20
C ASP A 49 9.33 -4.81 4.35
N VAL A 50 9.81 -3.58 4.54
CA VAL A 50 10.96 -3.01 3.83
C VAL A 50 11.99 -2.55 4.85
N THR A 51 13.23 -3.00 4.71
CA THR A 51 14.36 -2.45 5.46
C THR A 51 14.80 -1.14 4.81
N ILE A 52 14.91 -0.07 5.60
CA ILE A 52 15.41 1.24 5.15
C ILE A 52 16.72 1.56 5.85
N ALA A 53 17.65 2.21 5.13
CA ALA A 53 19.02 2.40 5.59
C ALA A 53 19.19 3.53 6.61
N SER A 54 18.31 4.54 6.63
CA SER A 54 18.35 5.63 7.61
C SER A 54 17.09 6.50 7.57
N GLU A 55 17.04 7.46 8.49
CA GLU A 55 16.14 8.62 8.47
C GLU A 55 16.15 9.36 7.11
N GLY A 56 15.07 10.08 6.84
CA GLY A 56 14.94 10.85 5.60
C GLY A 56 13.50 11.15 5.25
N GLU A 57 13.30 11.88 4.16
CA GLU A 57 11.99 12.13 3.58
C GLU A 57 11.60 10.98 2.66
N PHE A 58 10.35 10.54 2.75
CA PHE A 58 9.80 9.48 1.95
C PHE A 58 8.43 9.91 1.40
N ARG A 59 8.09 9.38 0.23
CA ARG A 59 6.73 9.36 -0.29
C ARG A 59 6.22 7.94 -0.31
N PHE A 60 5.04 7.73 0.27
CA PHE A 60 4.23 6.55 -0.02
C PHE A 60 3.11 6.95 -0.97
N SER A 61 2.94 6.23 -2.07
CA SER A 61 1.85 6.45 -3.03
C SER A 61 1.21 5.14 -3.48
N VAL A 62 -0.04 5.22 -3.89
CA VAL A 62 -0.83 4.06 -4.31
C VAL A 62 -2.03 4.53 -5.14
N LYS A 63 -2.39 3.77 -6.17
CA LYS A 63 -3.71 3.89 -6.82
C LYS A 63 -4.70 3.03 -6.07
N MET A 64 -5.87 3.61 -5.77
CA MET A 64 -6.92 2.94 -5.02
C MET A 64 -8.26 3.08 -5.75
N LYS A 65 -9.09 2.04 -5.69
CA LYS A 65 -10.49 2.04 -6.12
C LYS A 65 -11.30 1.24 -5.11
N SER A 66 -12.56 1.60 -4.93
CA SER A 66 -13.51 0.84 -4.11
C SER A 66 -14.86 0.70 -4.81
N GLU A 67 -15.50 -0.46 -4.66
CA GLU A 67 -16.89 -0.65 -5.08
C GLU A 67 -17.85 0.01 -4.09
N ARG A 68 -19.09 0.23 -4.52
CA ARG A 68 -20.13 0.76 -3.63
C ARG A 68 -20.32 -0.19 -2.44
N GLY A 69 -20.27 0.36 -1.24
CA GLY A 69 -20.43 -0.41 0.00
C GLY A 69 -19.17 -1.11 0.47
N SER A 70 -18.00 -0.86 -0.13
CA SER A 70 -16.68 -1.29 0.37
C SER A 70 -15.79 -0.07 0.63
N ALA A 71 -14.82 -0.16 1.53
CA ALA A 71 -13.81 0.87 1.71
C ALA A 71 -12.43 0.22 1.74
N CYS A 72 -11.39 1.02 1.46
CA CYS A 72 -10.04 0.50 1.56
C CYS A 72 -9.06 1.54 2.12
N THR A 73 -8.05 1.00 2.80
CA THR A 73 -7.01 1.78 3.45
C THR A 73 -5.64 1.24 3.05
N ALA A 74 -4.72 2.14 2.75
CA ALA A 74 -3.29 1.86 2.62
C ALA A 74 -2.53 2.54 3.76
N GLN A 75 -1.63 1.81 4.42
CA GLN A 75 -0.94 2.27 5.62
C GLN A 75 0.57 2.05 5.51
N VAL A 76 1.29 2.99 6.10
CA VAL A 76 2.73 2.91 6.36
C VAL A 76 2.92 2.88 7.87
N LEU A 77 3.62 1.88 8.40
CA LEU A 77 4.00 1.79 9.80
C LEU A 77 5.52 1.84 9.93
N LEU A 78 6.02 2.80 10.71
CA LEU A 78 7.45 3.03 10.91
C LEU A 78 7.95 2.35 12.19
N TYR A 79 9.10 1.69 12.13
CA TYR A 79 9.72 1.03 13.28
C TYR A 79 11.07 1.67 13.62
N PRO A 80 11.35 1.97 14.90
CA PRO A 80 10.59 1.57 16.09
C PRO A 80 9.61 2.63 16.62
N SER A 81 9.36 3.73 15.90
CA SER A 81 8.51 4.82 16.40
C SER A 81 7.02 4.44 16.51
N TRP A 82 6.58 3.42 15.77
CA TRP A 82 5.19 3.00 15.62
C TRP A 82 4.28 4.06 15.02
N GLU A 83 4.87 5.07 14.36
CA GLU A 83 4.12 6.08 13.66
C GLU A 83 3.42 5.48 12.44
N VAL A 84 2.15 5.86 12.25
CA VAL A 84 1.33 5.41 11.13
C VAL A 84 1.03 6.59 10.21
N ARG A 85 1.07 6.34 8.91
CA ARG A 85 0.47 7.20 7.87
C ARG A 85 -0.58 6.41 7.13
N ARG A 86 -1.73 7.02 6.82
CA ARG A 86 -2.88 6.35 6.19
C ARG A 86 -3.34 7.11 4.97
N LEU A 87 -3.77 6.37 3.96
CA LEU A 87 -4.51 6.83 2.81
C LEU A 87 -5.80 6.03 2.78
N ASP A 88 -6.93 6.70 2.96
CA ASP A 88 -8.24 6.09 3.07
C ASP A 88 -9.10 6.53 1.88
N ILE A 89 -9.87 5.61 1.30
CA ILE A 89 -10.97 5.94 0.38
C ILE A 89 -12.27 5.32 0.86
N SER A 90 -13.37 6.05 0.68
CA SER A 90 -14.74 5.58 0.94
C SER A 90 -15.28 4.78 -0.24
N GLY A 91 -16.48 4.21 -0.10
CA GLY A 91 -17.06 3.33 -1.12
C GLY A 91 -17.57 4.01 -2.39
N GLY A 92 -17.46 3.26 -3.49
CA GLY A 92 -17.82 3.74 -4.83
C GLY A 92 -16.82 4.75 -5.40
N THR A 93 -15.58 4.74 -4.91
CA THR A 93 -14.52 5.64 -5.38
C THR A 93 -13.87 5.06 -6.63
N PRO A 94 -13.88 5.77 -7.78
CA PRO A 94 -13.17 5.32 -8.98
C PRO A 94 -11.65 5.33 -8.76
N TRP A 95 -10.89 4.73 -9.67
CA TRP A 95 -9.42 4.74 -9.61
C TRP A 95 -8.87 6.17 -9.47
N SER A 96 -8.17 6.41 -8.37
CA SER A 96 -7.43 7.65 -8.12
C SER A 96 -6.09 7.36 -7.44
N ALA A 97 -5.09 8.20 -7.73
CA ALA A 97 -3.79 8.14 -7.09
C ALA A 97 -3.80 8.94 -5.79
N HIS A 98 -3.29 8.34 -4.72
CA HIS A 98 -3.15 8.94 -3.40
C HIS A 98 -1.69 8.88 -2.98
N PHE A 99 -1.25 9.86 -2.20
CA PHE A 99 0.09 9.84 -1.63
C PHE A 99 0.15 10.59 -0.30
N VAL A 100 1.16 10.25 0.49
CA VAL A 100 1.54 10.96 1.70
C VAL A 100 3.06 11.08 1.74
N ASP A 101 3.53 12.30 1.96
CA ASP A 101 4.91 12.56 2.29
C ASP A 101 5.11 12.46 3.80
N PHE A 102 6.21 11.87 4.23
CA PHE A 102 6.55 11.75 5.65
C PHE A 102 8.06 11.73 5.85
N THR A 103 8.49 12.21 7.01
CA THR A 103 9.88 12.09 7.46
C THR A 103 9.99 10.87 8.37
N ALA A 104 10.87 9.93 8.04
CA ALA A 104 11.20 8.81 8.92
C ALA A 104 12.04 9.33 10.10
N PRO A 105 11.60 9.15 11.36
CA PRO A 105 12.37 9.57 12.53
C PRO A 105 13.76 8.93 12.59
N ALA A 106 14.69 9.57 13.30
CA ALA A 106 16.02 9.03 13.58
C ALA A 106 15.94 7.59 14.13
N GLY A 107 16.76 6.70 13.58
CA GLY A 107 16.79 5.28 13.96
C GLY A 107 15.69 4.41 13.33
N THR A 108 14.87 4.95 12.44
CA THR A 108 13.94 4.13 11.66
C THR A 108 14.72 3.21 10.72
N HIS A 109 14.46 1.91 10.82
CA HIS A 109 15.18 0.88 10.06
C HIS A 109 14.24 -0.09 9.33
N LYS A 110 12.93 -0.02 9.61
CA LYS A 110 11.92 -0.83 8.94
C LYS A 110 10.65 -0.02 8.73
N VAL A 111 10.06 -0.21 7.56
CA VAL A 111 8.73 0.25 7.19
C VAL A 111 7.88 -0.95 6.87
N SER A 112 6.66 -1.03 7.41
CA SER A 112 5.68 -2.04 7.00
C SER A 112 4.55 -1.35 6.23
N ILE A 113 4.29 -1.83 5.02
CA ILE A 113 3.15 -1.41 4.22
C ILE A 113 2.01 -2.39 4.45
N LYS A 114 0.81 -1.87 4.67
CA LYS A 114 -0.41 -2.67 4.77
C LYS A 114 -1.48 -2.10 3.85
N LEU A 115 -2.03 -2.93 2.98
CA LEU A 115 -3.22 -2.63 2.18
C LEU A 115 -4.37 -3.46 2.73
N GLU A 116 -5.50 -2.85 3.06
CA GLU A 116 -6.61 -3.54 3.71
C GLU A 116 -7.97 -3.13 3.15
N ALA A 117 -8.87 -4.11 3.03
CA ALA A 117 -10.30 -3.87 2.91
C ALA A 117 -10.87 -3.64 4.32
N ASN A 118 -10.86 -2.37 4.76
CA ASN A 118 -11.26 -1.99 6.12
C ASN A 118 -12.78 -1.95 6.33
N ASP A 119 -13.57 -1.91 5.25
CA ASP A 119 -15.04 -2.02 5.30
C ASP A 119 -15.57 -2.72 4.04
N GLY A 120 -16.75 -3.34 4.17
CA GLY A 120 -17.49 -3.95 3.07
C GLY A 120 -18.01 -5.35 3.34
N PRO A 121 -18.75 -5.96 2.38
CA PRO A 121 -19.32 -7.28 2.53
C PRO A 121 -18.24 -8.36 2.71
N PHE A 122 -18.55 -9.35 3.53
CA PHE A 122 -17.59 -10.38 3.93
C PHE A 122 -17.45 -11.50 2.90
N ASP A 123 -18.15 -11.41 1.78
CA ASP A 123 -18.24 -12.40 0.69
C ASP A 123 -17.98 -11.80 -0.71
N THR A 124 -17.70 -10.49 -0.78
CA THR A 124 -17.57 -9.75 -2.04
C THR A 124 -16.26 -8.97 -2.09
N PHE A 125 -15.51 -9.11 -3.18
CA PHE A 125 -14.33 -8.32 -3.47
C PHE A 125 -14.73 -6.90 -3.86
N GLY A 126 -14.12 -5.90 -3.22
CA GLY A 126 -14.57 -4.52 -3.36
C GLY A 126 -13.50 -3.46 -3.16
N SER A 127 -12.27 -3.86 -2.83
CA SER A 127 -11.17 -2.94 -2.51
C SER A 127 -9.99 -3.24 -3.42
N TYR A 128 -9.55 -2.26 -4.20
CA TYR A 128 -8.58 -2.45 -5.28
C TYR A 128 -7.37 -1.56 -5.06
N PHE A 129 -6.19 -2.10 -5.34
CA PHE A 129 -4.91 -1.42 -5.18
C PHE A 129 -4.00 -1.71 -6.36
N ASP A 130 -3.31 -0.69 -6.82
CA ASP A 130 -2.30 -0.79 -7.88
C ASP A 130 -1.23 0.32 -7.70
N ASP A 131 -0.12 0.22 -8.41
CA ASP A 131 0.93 1.26 -8.48
C ASP A 131 1.40 1.69 -7.07
N VAL A 132 1.68 0.70 -6.21
CA VAL A 132 2.07 0.91 -4.82
C VAL A 132 3.57 1.21 -4.76
N ARG A 133 3.92 2.39 -4.25
CA ARG A 133 5.31 2.85 -4.21
C ARG A 133 5.71 3.40 -2.86
N LEU A 134 6.94 3.10 -2.48
CA LEU A 134 7.67 3.77 -1.41
C LEU A 134 8.97 4.31 -1.97
N GLU A 135 9.15 5.63 -1.91
CA GLU A 135 10.25 6.34 -2.57
C GLU A 135 10.96 7.24 -1.55
N GLN A 136 12.29 7.18 -1.48
CA GLN A 136 13.10 8.14 -0.72
C GLN A 136 13.32 9.45 -1.49
N ARG A 137 12.97 10.59 -0.90
CA ARG A 137 13.06 11.91 -1.54
C ARG A 137 14.43 12.54 -1.38
#